data_AF-A0A182ATY5-F1
#
_entry.id   AF-A0A182ATY5-F1
#
_cell.length_a   1.000
_cell.length_b   1.000
_cell.length_c   1.000
_cell.angle_alpha   90.00
_cell.angle_beta   90.00
_cell.angle_gamma   90.00
#
_symmetry.space_group_name_H-M   'P 1'
#
loop_
_entity.id
_entity.type
_entity.pdbx_description
1 polymer ?
#
loop_
_entity_poly.entity_id
_entity_poly.type
_entity_poly.pdbx_seq_one_letter_code
_entity_poly.pdbx_strand_id
1 'polypeptide(L)'
;MSQAPSSPPRPTAPPPTREQLDAELSRRCIDLDPAGYFLIKLDREAGELVAEHYGNGIDERGLATDPETGEVLSCRGGEPRQPLAVYRGCTAKQLGIALTEGPLPLPVSRFDHALYLGRELQKAEWCLVNGLDYIQD
;
A
#
# COMPACT_ATOMS: atom_id res chain seq x y z
N MET A 1 -43.98 -30.76 -18.60
CA MET A 1 -42.92 -30.05 -19.34
C MET A 1 -42.39 -28.95 -18.42
N SER A 2 -41.21 -29.14 -17.84
CA SER A 2 -40.59 -28.15 -16.94
C SER A 2 -39.82 -27.14 -17.78
N GLN A 3 -40.20 -25.86 -17.72
CA GLN A 3 -39.47 -24.79 -18.41
C GLN A 3 -38.17 -24.52 -17.63
N ALA A 4 -37.04 -24.58 -18.32
CA ALA A 4 -35.76 -24.16 -17.75
C ALA A 4 -35.82 -22.67 -17.40
N PRO A 5 -35.20 -22.24 -16.28
CA PRO A 5 -35.17 -20.83 -15.92
C PRO A 5 -34.40 -20.04 -16.98
N SER A 6 -35.03 -18.96 -17.49
CA SER A 6 -34.40 -18.04 -18.43
C SER A 6 -33.20 -17.37 -17.78
N SER A 7 -32.07 -17.34 -18.49
CA SER A 7 -30.89 -16.61 -18.04
C SER A 7 -31.19 -15.11 -17.98
N PRO A 8 -30.66 -14.38 -16.98
CA PRO A 8 -30.87 -12.94 -16.89
C PRO A 8 -30.30 -12.24 -18.13
N PRO A 9 -30.92 -11.13 -18.58
CA PRO A 9 -30.44 -10.39 -19.73
C PRO A 9 -29.02 -9.86 -19.45
N ARG A 10 -28.14 -10.00 -20.45
CA ARG A 10 -26.76 -9.53 -20.36
C ARG A 10 -26.77 -7.99 -20.27
N PRO A 11 -25.95 -7.37 -19.40
CA PRO A 11 -25.85 -5.92 -19.33
C PRO A 11 -25.49 -5.33 -20.70
N THR A 12 -26.13 -4.20 -21.04
CA THR A 12 -26.06 -3.54 -22.36
C THR A 12 -24.86 -2.62 -22.52
N ALA A 13 -24.21 -2.23 -21.41
CA ALA A 13 -22.97 -1.48 -21.43
C ALA A 13 -21.76 -2.43 -21.52
N PRO A 14 -20.67 -2.04 -22.21
CA PRO A 14 -19.42 -2.77 -22.14
C PRO A 14 -18.94 -2.83 -20.68
N PRO A 15 -18.35 -3.96 -20.24
CA PRO A 15 -17.82 -4.05 -18.88
C PRO A 15 -16.72 -3.00 -18.67
N PRO A 16 -16.54 -2.50 -17.43
CA PRO A 16 -15.45 -1.58 -17.13
C PRO A 16 -14.09 -2.24 -17.45
N THR A 17 -13.11 -1.42 -17.81
CA THR A 17 -11.73 -1.90 -17.91
C THR A 17 -11.20 -2.29 -16.53
N ARG A 18 -10.10 -3.05 -16.48
CA ARG A 18 -9.47 -3.44 -15.21
C ARG A 18 -9.07 -2.21 -14.39
N GLU A 19 -8.52 -1.20 -15.06
CA GLU A 19 -8.07 0.05 -14.45
C GLU A 19 -9.24 0.86 -13.89
N GLN A 20 -10.38 0.89 -14.60
CA GLN A 20 -11.59 1.57 -14.12
C GLN A 20 -12.16 0.88 -12.88
N LEU A 21 -12.19 -0.46 -12.90
CA LEU A 21 -12.66 -1.26 -11.77
C LEU A 21 -11.76 -1.06 -10.54
N ASP A 22 -10.45 -1.15 -10.71
CA ASP A 22 -9.50 -0.95 -9.61
C ASP A 22 -9.58 0.49 -9.06
N ALA A 23 -9.66 1.51 -9.92
CA ALA A 23 -9.79 2.90 -9.49
C ALA A 23 -11.10 3.18 -8.72
N GLU A 24 -12.19 2.48 -9.06
CA GLU A 24 -13.44 2.54 -8.28
C GLU A 24 -13.27 1.85 -6.92
N LEU A 25 -12.67 0.67 -6.89
CA LEU A 25 -12.43 -0.10 -5.67
C LEU A 25 -11.46 0.62 -4.71
N SER A 26 -10.51 1.40 -5.21
CA SER A 26 -9.58 2.21 -4.40
C SER A 26 -10.27 3.36 -3.66
N ARG A 27 -11.53 3.71 -3.98
CA ARG A 27 -12.30 4.74 -3.26
C ARG A 27 -12.96 4.23 -1.97
N ARG A 28 -12.85 2.93 -1.68
CA ARG A 28 -13.45 2.32 -0.49
C ARG A 28 -12.76 2.84 0.78
N CYS A 29 -13.50 2.84 1.88
CA CYS A 29 -12.90 3.05 3.19
C CYS A 29 -11.99 1.85 3.54
N ILE A 30 -10.80 2.14 4.07
CA ILE A 30 -9.86 1.16 4.60
C ILE A 30 -9.50 1.63 6.00
N ASP A 31 -9.61 0.73 6.97
CA ASP A 31 -9.15 1.03 8.33
C ASP A 31 -7.62 1.10 8.36
N LEU A 32 -7.08 2.02 9.14
CA LEU A 32 -5.64 2.09 9.38
C LEU A 32 -5.14 0.81 10.06
N ASP A 33 -3.99 0.31 9.60
CA ASP A 33 -3.27 -0.76 10.26
C ASP A 33 -2.60 -0.22 11.52
N PRO A 34 -2.90 -0.73 12.73
CA PRO A 34 -2.28 -0.25 13.96
C PRO A 34 -0.75 -0.23 13.95
N ALA A 35 -0.11 -1.12 13.19
CA ALA A 35 1.35 -1.17 13.07
C ALA A 35 1.92 0.00 12.25
N GLY A 36 1.10 0.73 11.49
CA GLY A 36 1.50 1.88 10.70
C GLY A 36 1.11 1.78 9.22
N TYR A 37 1.70 2.64 8.41
CA TYR A 37 1.51 2.68 6.95
C TYR A 37 2.87 2.69 6.23
N PHE A 38 2.84 2.49 4.92
CA PHE A 38 4.04 2.45 4.09
C PHE A 38 3.97 3.43 2.93
N LEU A 39 5.13 4.02 2.61
CA LEU A 39 5.38 4.68 1.33
C LEU A 39 6.32 3.80 0.51
N ILE A 40 5.91 3.47 -0.71
CA ILE A 40 6.72 2.66 -1.63
C ILE A 40 7.37 3.59 -2.66
N LYS A 41 8.65 3.35 -2.92
CA LYS A 41 9.47 4.10 -3.89
C LYS A 41 10.27 3.12 -4.74
N LEU A 42 10.70 3.61 -5.90
CA LEU A 42 11.63 2.90 -6.77
C LEU A 42 13.01 3.53 -6.68
N ASP A 43 14.00 2.73 -6.29
CA ASP A 43 15.41 3.06 -6.45
C ASP A 43 15.88 2.46 -7.79
N ARG A 44 15.81 3.28 -8.84
CA ARG A 44 16.14 2.82 -10.21
C ARG A 44 17.63 2.60 -10.43
N GLU A 45 18.48 3.29 -9.67
CA GLU A 45 19.92 3.13 -9.76
C GLU A 45 20.34 1.78 -9.15
N ALA A 46 19.79 1.45 -7.98
CA ALA A 46 20.02 0.15 -7.34
C ALA A 46 19.21 -1.00 -7.98
N GLY A 47 18.14 -0.70 -8.72
CA GLY A 47 17.21 -1.73 -9.22
C GLY A 47 16.39 -2.35 -8.10
N GLU A 48 15.96 -1.53 -7.13
CA GLU A 48 15.28 -1.98 -5.92
C GLU A 48 13.95 -1.27 -5.66
N LEU A 49 13.05 -1.99 -5.00
CA LEU A 49 11.88 -1.45 -4.33
C LEU A 49 12.30 -0.99 -2.93
N VAL A 50 11.80 0.17 -2.52
CA VAL A 50 12.02 0.73 -1.18
C VAL A 50 10.67 0.92 -0.51
N ALA A 51 10.43 0.25 0.61
CA ALA A 51 9.25 0.45 1.45
C ALA A 51 9.65 1.13 2.76
N GLU A 52 9.21 2.36 2.94
CA GLU A 52 9.42 3.17 4.14
C GLU A 52 8.22 3.01 5.07
N HIS A 53 8.44 2.53 6.29
CA HIS A 53 7.40 2.29 7.29
C HIS A 53 7.25 3.48 8.23
N TYR A 54 6.01 3.87 8.51
CA TYR A 54 5.67 5.02 9.34
C TYR A 54 4.58 4.68 10.35
N GLY A 55 4.68 5.20 11.58
CA GLY A 55 3.63 5.02 12.59
C GLY A 55 2.39 5.88 12.34
N ASN A 56 1.29 5.54 13.02
CA ASN A 56 0.04 6.33 12.99
C ASN A 56 -0.04 7.42 14.06
N GLY A 57 1.04 7.69 14.79
CA GLY A 57 1.06 8.69 15.86
C GLY A 57 0.47 10.01 15.37
N ILE A 58 -0.64 10.40 15.98
CA ILE A 58 -1.28 11.71 15.83
C ILE A 58 -1.62 12.25 17.23
N ASP A 59 -1.47 13.54 17.44
CA ASP A 59 -1.88 14.21 18.69
C ASP A 59 -3.40 14.45 18.72
N GLU A 60 -3.90 14.99 19.83
CA GLU A 60 -5.32 15.36 20.01
C GLU A 60 -5.82 16.40 18.99
N ARG A 61 -4.89 17.08 18.30
CA ARG A 61 -5.17 18.10 17.27
C ARG A 61 -5.11 17.51 15.86
N GLY A 62 -4.87 16.20 15.73
CA GLY A 62 -4.74 15.48 14.46
C GLY A 62 -3.41 15.70 13.74
N LEU A 63 -2.38 16.20 14.43
CA LEU A 63 -1.05 16.41 13.89
C LEU A 63 -0.19 15.17 14.10
N ALA A 64 0.57 14.77 13.08
CA ALA A 64 1.47 13.62 13.20
C ALA A 64 2.46 13.81 14.36
N THR A 65 2.66 12.77 15.16
CA THR A 65 3.59 12.76 16.28
C THR A 65 4.76 11.81 16.04
N ASP A 66 5.90 12.16 16.63
CA ASP A 66 7.05 11.29 16.72
C ASP A 66 6.69 10.06 17.58
N PRO A 67 6.95 8.85 17.08
CA PRO A 67 6.58 7.61 17.79
C PRO A 67 7.45 7.33 19.02
N GLU A 68 8.64 7.90 19.14
CA GLU A 68 9.52 7.75 20.31
C GLU A 68 9.29 8.85 21.34
N THR A 69 9.14 10.11 20.90
CA THR A 69 9.05 11.27 21.81
C THR A 69 7.63 11.76 22.05
N GLY A 70 6.69 11.42 21.16
CA GLY A 70 5.33 11.94 21.18
C GLY A 70 5.21 13.40 20.73
N GLU A 71 6.30 14.04 20.32
CA GLU A 71 6.31 15.44 19.89
C GLU A 71 5.65 15.61 18.52
N VAL A 72 5.01 16.76 18.29
CA VAL A 72 4.35 17.06 17.02
C VAL A 72 5.36 17.30 15.91
N LEU A 73 5.27 16.51 14.85
CA LEU A 73 6.01 16.70 13.60
C LEU A 73 5.40 17.88 12.84
N SER A 74 6.13 19.00 12.79
CA SER A 74 5.60 20.25 12.25
C SER A 74 5.60 20.30 10.71
N CYS A 75 4.43 20.60 10.11
CA CYS A 75 4.28 20.72 8.65
C CYS A 75 4.93 21.97 8.02
N ARG A 76 5.54 22.87 8.81
CA ARG A 76 6.22 24.08 8.31
C ARG A 76 7.62 24.18 8.90
N GLY A 77 8.61 23.71 8.15
CA GLY A 77 10.02 23.87 8.48
C GLY A 77 10.60 22.86 9.48
N GLY A 78 9.84 21.82 9.85
CA GLY A 78 10.37 20.67 10.57
C GLY A 78 11.15 19.74 9.65
N GLU A 79 12.10 19.00 10.23
CA GLU A 79 12.80 17.90 9.56
C GLU A 79 11.77 16.93 8.93
N PRO A 80 12.05 16.36 7.75
CA PRO A 80 11.18 15.36 7.14
C PRO A 80 10.93 14.22 8.12
N ARG A 81 9.69 13.75 8.21
CA ARG A 81 9.34 12.59 9.04
C ARG A 81 10.26 11.42 8.67
N GLN A 82 11.01 10.93 9.65
CA GLN A 82 11.84 9.75 9.45
C GLN A 82 10.99 8.48 9.51
N PRO A 83 11.27 7.50 8.63
CA PRO A 83 10.62 6.21 8.71
C PRO A 83 11.09 5.44 9.95
N LEU A 84 10.18 4.68 10.56
CA LEU A 84 10.49 3.74 11.64
C LEU A 84 11.43 2.62 11.16
N ALA A 85 11.27 2.22 9.91
CA ALA A 85 12.11 1.22 9.26
C ALA A 85 12.09 1.42 7.75
N VAL A 86 13.18 1.05 7.10
CA VAL A 86 13.30 1.03 5.64
C VAL A 86 13.59 -0.40 5.19
N TYR A 87 12.71 -0.92 4.34
CA TYR A 87 12.85 -2.25 3.77
C TYR A 87 13.19 -2.12 2.29
N ARG A 88 14.13 -2.94 1.82
CA ARG A 88 14.60 -2.96 0.43
C ARG A 88 14.53 -4.36 -0.14
N GLY A 89 14.25 -4.46 -1.43
CA GLY A 89 14.28 -5.73 -2.15
C GLY A 89 14.20 -5.54 -3.66
N CYS A 90 14.76 -6.49 -4.41
CA CYS A 90 14.75 -6.46 -5.88
C CYS A 90 13.41 -6.94 -6.47
N THR A 91 12.56 -7.60 -5.68
CA THR A 91 11.28 -8.17 -6.14
C THR A 91 10.17 -7.90 -5.14
N ALA A 92 8.92 -7.89 -5.61
CA ALA A 92 7.75 -7.78 -4.73
C ALA A 92 7.68 -8.94 -3.74
N LYS A 93 8.06 -10.15 -4.18
CA LYS A 93 8.10 -11.35 -3.33
C LYS A 93 9.09 -11.20 -2.19
N GLN A 94 10.32 -10.78 -2.47
CA GLN A 94 11.36 -10.62 -1.45
C GLN A 94 10.92 -9.62 -0.38
N LEU A 95 10.42 -8.46 -0.83
CA LEU A 95 10.00 -7.41 0.08
C LEU A 95 8.73 -7.80 0.85
N GLY A 96 7.77 -8.46 0.20
CA GLY A 96 6.57 -9.00 0.85
C GLY A 96 6.91 -9.97 1.98
N ILE A 97 7.79 -10.96 1.73
CA ILE A 97 8.27 -11.90 2.77
C ILE A 97 8.92 -11.13 3.93
N ALA A 98 9.76 -10.14 3.64
CA ALA A 98 10.41 -9.35 4.70
C ALA A 98 9.39 -8.62 5.59
N LEU A 99 8.29 -8.13 5.01
CA LEU A 99 7.24 -7.40 5.74
C LEU A 99 6.29 -8.32 6.52
N THR A 100 6.05 -9.56 6.07
CA THR A 100 5.01 -10.44 6.64
C THR A 100 5.51 -11.68 7.35
N GLU A 101 6.76 -12.09 7.10
CA GLU A 101 7.38 -13.31 7.63
C GLU A 101 8.70 -13.03 8.34
N GLY A 102 9.04 -11.75 8.53
CA GLY A 102 10.24 -11.30 9.24
C GLY A 102 10.17 -11.51 10.77
N PRO A 103 11.22 -11.07 11.49
CA PRO A 103 11.23 -11.08 12.94
C PRO A 103 10.08 -10.26 13.55
N LEU A 104 9.57 -10.70 14.69
CA LEU A 104 8.57 -9.94 15.45
C LEU A 104 9.21 -8.72 16.15
N PRO A 105 8.46 -7.60 16.31
CA PRO A 105 7.09 -7.38 15.85
C PRO A 105 7.02 -7.14 14.32
N LEU A 106 5.98 -7.67 13.67
CA LEU A 106 5.76 -7.42 12.25
C LEU A 106 5.28 -5.98 12.03
N PRO A 107 5.76 -5.29 10.96
CA PRO A 107 5.35 -3.93 10.64
C PRO A 107 3.98 -3.86 9.94
N VAL A 108 3.35 -5.02 9.69
CA VAL A 108 1.99 -5.18 9.14
C VAL A 108 1.19 -6.05 10.10
N SER A 109 0.05 -5.57 10.58
CA SER A 109 -0.79 -6.31 11.54
C SER A 109 -2.18 -6.65 11.00
N ARG A 110 -2.61 -6.04 9.88
CA ARG A 110 -3.90 -6.34 9.25
C ARG A 110 -3.77 -7.08 7.92
N PHE A 111 -4.66 -8.05 7.72
CA PHE A 111 -4.67 -8.88 6.51
C PHE A 111 -5.05 -8.10 5.24
N ASP A 112 -6.00 -7.18 5.35
CA ASP A 112 -6.39 -6.29 4.25
C ASP A 112 -5.26 -5.33 3.85
N HIS A 113 -4.47 -4.85 4.82
CA HIS A 113 -3.27 -4.06 4.54
C HIS A 113 -2.16 -4.89 3.89
N ALA A 114 -1.93 -6.13 4.35
CA ALA A 114 -1.00 -7.05 3.69
C ALA A 114 -1.38 -7.33 2.22
N LEU A 115 -2.68 -7.51 1.93
CA LEU A 115 -3.18 -7.67 0.57
C LEU A 115 -2.93 -6.41 -0.28
N TYR A 116 -3.20 -5.23 0.27
CA TYR A 116 -2.90 -3.95 -0.40
C TYR A 116 -1.42 -3.83 -0.73
N LEU A 117 -0.54 -4.05 0.25
CA LEU A 117 0.91 -3.99 0.06
C LEU A 117 1.37 -4.98 -1.01
N GLY A 118 0.84 -6.20 -1.03
CA GLY A 118 1.15 -7.18 -2.08
C GLY A 118 0.82 -6.66 -3.50
N ARG A 119 -0.33 -6.00 -3.68
CA ARG A 119 -0.71 -5.38 -4.97
C ARG A 119 0.25 -4.25 -5.33
N GLU A 120 0.52 -3.35 -4.39
CA GLU A 120 1.38 -2.19 -4.62
C GLU A 120 2.83 -2.58 -4.90
N LEU A 121 3.37 -3.56 -4.18
CA LEU A 121 4.70 -4.09 -4.43
C LEU A 121 4.81 -4.74 -5.82
N GLN A 122 3.78 -5.47 -6.26
CA GLN A 122 3.78 -6.08 -7.58
C GLN A 122 3.69 -5.02 -8.71
N LYS A 123 2.89 -3.97 -8.50
CA LYS A 123 2.80 -2.80 -9.38
C LYS A 123 4.15 -2.07 -9.45
N ALA A 124 4.78 -1.84 -8.30
CA ALA A 124 6.09 -1.19 -8.20
C ALA A 124 7.18 -2.00 -8.91
N GLU A 125 7.25 -3.31 -8.70
CA GLU A 125 8.16 -4.21 -9.42
C GLU A 125 7.96 -4.15 -10.93
N TRP A 126 6.71 -4.19 -11.39
CA TRP A 126 6.39 -4.10 -12.81
C TRP A 126 6.84 -2.75 -13.39
N CYS A 127 6.59 -1.64 -12.70
CA CYS A 127 7.04 -0.30 -13.11
C CYS A 127 8.57 -0.20 -13.16
N LEU A 128 9.27 -0.80 -12.18
CA LEU A 128 10.72 -0.83 -12.14
C LEU A 128 11.30 -1.58 -13.35
N VAL A 129 10.81 -2.80 -13.59
CA VAL A 129 11.28 -3.68 -14.68
C VAL A 129 11.02 -3.07 -16.06
N ASN A 130 9.91 -2.36 -16.24
CA ASN A 130 9.52 -1.77 -17.52
C ASN A 130 9.97 -0.31 -17.69
N GLY A 131 10.66 0.28 -16.71
CA GLY A 131 11.08 1.68 -16.78
C GLY A 131 9.92 2.69 -16.76
N LEU A 132 8.79 2.32 -16.16
CA LEU A 132 7.58 3.12 -16.07
C LEU A 132 7.49 3.84 -14.73
N ASP A 133 6.76 4.95 -14.68
CA ASP A 133 6.50 5.66 -13.44
C ASP A 133 5.60 4.84 -12.51
N TYR A 134 5.96 4.83 -11.23
CA TYR A 134 5.18 4.21 -10.19
C TYR A 134 4.47 5.30 -9.39
N ILE A 135 3.15 5.14 -9.25
CA ILE A 135 2.29 5.94 -8.38
C ILE A 135 1.57 4.95 -7.49
N GLN A 136 1.74 5.08 -6.18
CA GLN A 136 1.03 4.26 -5.21
C GLN A 136 -0.48 4.58 -5.27
N ASP A 137 -1.32 3.54 -5.20
CA ASP A 137 -2.80 3.66 -5.16
C ASP A 137 -3.28 4.47 -3.94
#